data_AF-A0A383EKL0-F1
#
_entry.id   AF-A0A383EKL0-F1
#
_cell.length_a   1.000
_cell.length_b   1.000
_cell.length_c   1.000
_cell.angle_alpha   90.00
_cell.angle_beta   90.00
_cell.angle_gamma   90.00
#
_symmetry.space_group_name_H-M   'P 1'
#
loop_
_entity.id
_entity.type
_entity.pdbx_description
1 polymer ?
#
loop_
_entity_poly.entity_id
_entity_poly.type
_entity_poly.pdbx_seq_one_letter_code
_entity_poly.pdbx_strand_id
1 'polypeptide(L)'
;MVVSQNKVLFENVKEYHELGEKYWHPVFDKLVDEGKLDEVGTLGHYWGDEWNVVGYYKAKDIASFEKAWTEGYNTWKDNTPKPIRDKISRMIMEHKDSIYQIKH
;
A
#
# COMPACT_ATOMS: atom_id res chain seq x y z
N MET A 1 -2.01 9.74 -9.22
CA MET A 1 -2.42 8.85 -8.11
C MET A 1 -2.05 7.43 -8.48
N VAL A 2 -1.37 6.72 -7.61
CA VAL A 2 -1.09 5.29 -7.79
C VAL A 2 -2.05 4.51 -6.91
N VAL A 3 -2.62 3.44 -7.46
CA VAL A 3 -3.50 2.53 -6.74
C VAL A 3 -2.90 1.14 -6.85
N SER A 4 -2.64 0.54 -5.70
CA SER A 4 -2.07 -0.79 -5.56
C SER A 4 -3.16 -1.74 -5.08
N GLN A 5 -3.49 -2.72 -5.90
CA GLN A 5 -4.66 -3.58 -5.70
C GLN A 5 -4.19 -5.00 -5.41
N ASN A 6 -4.59 -5.52 -4.25
CA ASN A 6 -4.30 -6.88 -3.83
C ASN A 6 -5.60 -7.67 -3.72
N LYS A 7 -5.60 -8.86 -4.32
CA LYS A 7 -6.63 -9.86 -4.10
C LYS A 7 -6.16 -10.75 -2.96
N VAL A 8 -6.83 -10.65 -1.82
CA VAL A 8 -6.51 -11.40 -0.60
C VAL A 8 -7.65 -12.37 -0.31
N LEU A 9 -7.35 -13.62 0.07
CA LEU A 9 -8.41 -14.54 0.47
C LEU A 9 -9.15 -13.98 1.69
N PHE A 10 -10.49 -14.05 1.69
CA PHE A 10 -11.33 -13.37 2.69
C PHE A 10 -10.92 -13.67 4.15
N GLU A 11 -10.54 -14.92 4.45
CA GLU A 11 -10.09 -15.34 5.79
C GLU A 11 -8.82 -14.61 6.27
N ASN A 12 -7.99 -14.11 5.35
CA ASN A 12 -6.73 -13.42 5.63
C ASN A 12 -6.87 -11.89 5.65
N VAL A 13 -7.99 -11.32 5.18
CA VAL A 13 -8.15 -9.86 5.04
C VAL A 13 -7.95 -9.14 6.36
N LYS A 14 -8.51 -9.66 7.45
CA LYS A 14 -8.36 -9.07 8.79
C LYS A 14 -6.88 -9.01 9.20
N GLU A 15 -6.18 -10.14 9.13
CA GLU A 15 -4.77 -10.18 9.52
C GLU A 15 -3.90 -9.33 8.60
N TYR A 16 -4.22 -9.28 7.30
CA TYR A 16 -3.53 -8.42 6.34
C TYR A 16 -3.60 -6.95 6.77
N HIS A 17 -4.79 -6.46 7.14
CA HIS A 17 -4.95 -5.09 7.62
C HIS A 17 -4.20 -4.84 8.93
N GLU A 18 -4.26 -5.76 9.90
CA GLU A 18 -3.53 -5.63 11.18
C GLU A 18 -2.01 -5.55 10.96
N LEU A 19 -1.46 -6.33 10.01
CA LEU A 19 -0.05 -6.26 9.63
C LEU A 19 0.26 -4.94 8.88
N GLY A 20 -0.66 -4.47 8.04
CA GLY A 20 -0.56 -3.17 7.37
C GLY A 20 -0.52 -2.02 8.36
N GLU A 21 -1.44 -1.96 9.32
CA GLU A 21 -1.49 -0.96 10.39
C GLU A 21 -0.23 -0.95 11.24
N LYS A 22 0.33 -2.13 11.53
CA LYS A 22 1.51 -2.24 12.38
C LYS A 22 2.81 -1.87 11.68
N TYR A 23 2.97 -2.26 10.41
CA TYR A 23 4.26 -2.18 9.73
C TYR A 23 4.28 -1.22 8.56
N TRP A 24 3.18 -1.12 7.80
CA TRP A 24 3.13 -0.38 6.55
C TRP A 24 2.66 1.07 6.74
N HIS A 25 1.49 1.28 7.36
CA HIS A 25 0.90 2.62 7.52
C HIS A 25 1.86 3.61 8.21
N PRO A 26 2.52 3.28 9.34
CA PRO A 26 3.39 4.25 10.03
C PRO A 26 4.55 4.76 9.16
N VAL A 27 5.02 3.95 8.21
CA VAL A 27 6.10 4.34 7.31
C VAL A 27 5.61 5.35 6.28
N PHE A 28 4.45 5.10 5.67
CA PHE A 28 3.92 5.96 4.62
C PHE A 28 3.21 7.20 5.16
N ASP A 29 2.60 7.13 6.34
CA ASP A 29 2.04 8.28 7.04
C ASP A 29 3.15 9.31 7.33
N LYS A 30 4.34 8.85 7.74
CA LYS A 30 5.51 9.71 7.93
C LYS A 30 5.94 10.42 6.63
N LEU A 31 5.79 9.77 5.47
CA LEU A 31 6.09 10.40 4.18
C LEU A 31 5.07 11.49 3.81
N VAL A 32 3.82 11.37 4.28
CA VAL A 32 2.83 12.44 4.19
C VAL A 32 3.20 13.59 5.12
N ASP A 33 3.55 13.30 6.38
CA ASP A 33 3.98 14.30 7.36
C ASP A 33 5.21 15.10 6.89
N GLU A 34 6.12 14.45 6.17
CA GLU A 34 7.32 15.07 5.58
C GLU A 34 7.04 15.79 4.24
N GLY A 35 5.80 15.78 3.74
CA GLY A 35 5.41 16.40 2.48
C GLY A 35 5.96 15.71 1.22
N LYS A 36 6.39 14.45 1.34
CA LYS A 36 6.88 13.63 0.21
C LYS A 36 5.74 12.94 -0.55
N LEU A 37 4.65 12.66 0.15
CA LEU A 37 3.36 12.27 -0.42
C LEU A 37 2.32 13.34 -0.06
N ASP A 38 1.35 13.54 -0.94
CA ASP A 38 0.20 14.41 -0.65
C ASP A 38 -0.83 13.68 0.22
N GLU A 39 -0.98 12.37 0.01
CA GLU A 39 -1.96 11.53 0.66
C GLU A 39 -1.60 10.05 0.51
N VAL A 40 -1.92 9.24 1.51
CA VAL A 40 -1.85 7.78 1.45
C VAL A 40 -3.04 7.18 2.20
N GLY A 41 -3.49 6.00 1.79
CA GLY A 41 -4.48 5.26 2.55
C GLY A 41 -4.70 3.86 2.03
N THR A 42 -5.48 3.09 2.78
CA THR A 42 -5.95 1.77 2.37
C THR A 42 -7.47 1.72 2.40
N LEU A 43 -8.03 1.03 1.41
CA LEU A 43 -9.46 0.76 1.26
C LEU A 43 -9.61 -0.76 1.36
N GLY A 44 -10.50 -1.19 2.26
CA GLY A 44 -11.06 -2.53 2.26
C GLY A 44 -12.50 -2.46 1.76
N HIS A 45 -12.98 -3.52 1.12
CA HIS A 45 -14.40 -3.62 0.82
C HIS A 45 -14.93 -5.04 1.04
N TYR A 46 -16.15 -5.12 1.57
CA TYR A 46 -16.86 -6.40 1.78
C TYR A 46 -17.74 -6.81 0.60
N TRP A 47 -17.99 -5.88 -0.34
CA TRP A 47 -18.81 -6.06 -1.53
C TRP A 47 -18.26 -5.17 -2.65
N GLY A 48 -17.99 -5.73 -3.83
CA GLY A 48 -17.39 -4.98 -4.94
C GLY A 48 -16.76 -5.91 -5.98
N ASP A 49 -15.51 -5.65 -6.32
CA ASP A 49 -14.73 -6.49 -7.23
C ASP A 49 -13.88 -7.53 -6.46
N GLU A 50 -12.92 -8.18 -7.13
CA GLU A 50 -12.04 -9.18 -6.50
C GLU A 50 -10.83 -8.56 -5.75
N TRP A 51 -10.63 -7.25 -5.85
CA TRP A 51 -9.49 -6.52 -5.31
C TRP A 51 -9.85 -5.92 -3.95
N ASN A 52 -9.94 -6.79 -2.95
CA ASN A 52 -10.50 -6.46 -1.63
C ASN A 52 -9.57 -5.72 -0.67
N VAL A 53 -8.28 -5.59 -0.99
CA VAL A 53 -7.36 -4.73 -0.24
C VAL A 53 -6.61 -3.80 -1.19
N VAL A 54 -6.91 -2.51 -1.12
CA VAL A 54 -6.43 -1.50 -2.06
C VAL A 54 -5.68 -0.40 -1.33
N GLY A 55 -4.38 -0.23 -1.61
CA GLY A 55 -3.63 0.95 -1.20
C GLY A 55 -3.71 2.05 -2.25
N TYR A 56 -3.74 3.31 -1.85
CA TYR A 56 -3.59 4.44 -2.76
C TYR A 56 -2.52 5.41 -2.28
N TYR A 57 -1.84 6.03 -3.24
CA TYR A 57 -0.74 6.97 -3.03
C TYR A 57 -0.94 8.17 -3.94
N LYS A 58 -0.96 9.35 -3.34
CA LYS A 58 -1.07 10.60 -4.07
C LYS A 58 0.23 11.38 -3.90
N ALA A 59 0.74 11.85 -5.01
CA ALA A 59 1.91 12.71 -5.07
C ALA A 59 1.72 13.70 -6.22
N LYS A 60 2.46 14.81 -6.14
CA LYS A 60 2.46 15.88 -7.14
C LYS A 60 2.69 15.39 -8.57
N ASP A 61 3.64 14.48 -8.75
CA ASP A 61 4.05 13.92 -10.02
C ASP A 61 4.65 12.51 -9.85
N ILE A 62 4.89 11.83 -10.97
CA ILE A 62 5.42 10.45 -10.97
C ILE A 62 6.83 10.40 -10.36
N ALA A 63 7.68 11.40 -10.60
CA ALA A 63 9.05 11.40 -10.07
C ALA A 63 9.06 11.56 -8.54
N SER A 64 8.15 12.37 -8.00
CA SER A 64 7.92 12.54 -6.57
C SER A 64 7.40 11.24 -5.95
N PHE A 65 6.43 10.59 -6.61
CA PHE A 65 5.93 9.28 -6.21
C PHE A 65 7.05 8.23 -6.17
N GLU A 66 7.84 8.07 -7.23
CA GLU A 66 8.89 7.04 -7.31
C GLU A 66 9.92 7.19 -6.18
N LYS A 67 10.31 8.43 -5.86
CA LYS A 67 11.24 8.72 -4.75
C LYS A 67 10.62 8.35 -3.40
N ALA A 68 9.40 8.83 -3.12
CA ALA A 68 8.71 8.56 -1.87
C ALA A 68 8.41 7.07 -1.69
N TRP A 69 7.95 6.40 -2.75
CA TRP A 69 7.70 4.96 -2.77
C TRP A 69 8.95 4.15 -2.48
N THR A 70 10.07 4.47 -3.15
CA THR A 70 11.34 3.77 -2.95
C THR A 70 11.85 3.93 -1.52
N GLU A 71 11.76 5.14 -0.97
CA GLU A 71 12.14 5.41 0.42
C GLU A 71 11.25 4.67 1.41
N GLY A 72 9.93 4.76 1.25
CA GLY A 72 8.95 4.09 2.10
C GLY A 72 9.10 2.57 2.05
N TYR A 73 9.22 1.99 0.87
CA TYR A 73 9.40 0.55 0.72
C TYR A 73 10.70 0.05 1.37
N ASN A 74 11.82 0.78 1.21
CA ASN A 74 13.07 0.40 1.87
C ASN A 74 12.97 0.53 3.39
N THR A 75 12.38 1.62 3.89
CA THR A 75 12.15 1.82 5.33
C THR A 75 11.28 0.70 5.90
N TRP A 76 10.20 0.33 5.23
CA TRP A 76 9.35 -0.81 5.61
C TRP A 76 10.13 -2.12 5.61
N LYS A 77 10.92 -2.39 4.56
CA LYS A 77 11.72 -3.61 4.43
C LYS A 77 12.73 -3.76 5.56
N ASP A 78 13.35 -2.66 5.98
CA ASP A 78 14.37 -2.63 7.03
C ASP A 78 13.75 -2.73 8.43
N ASN A 79 12.56 -2.14 8.64
CA ASN A 79 11.85 -2.17 9.92
C ASN A 79 10.97 -3.42 10.12
N THR A 80 10.70 -4.18 9.06
CA THR A 80 9.79 -5.32 9.10
C THR A 80 10.54 -6.65 8.99
N PRO A 81 10.43 -7.55 10.00
CA PRO A 81 11.08 -8.85 9.96
C PRO A 81 10.73 -9.64 8.70
N LYS A 82 11.72 -10.30 8.09
CA LYS A 82 11.51 -11.11 6.88
C LYS A 82 10.33 -12.10 6.99
N PRO A 83 10.12 -12.83 8.10
CA PRO A 83 8.98 -13.74 8.22
C PRO A 83 7.62 -13.04 8.11
N ILE A 84 7.52 -11.79 8.55
CA ILE A 84 6.30 -10.98 8.43
C ILE A 84 6.10 -10.54 6.98
N ARG A 85 7.16 -10.08 6.31
CA ARG A 85 7.10 -9.72 4.88
C ARG A 85 6.68 -10.93 4.02
N ASP A 86 7.29 -12.09 4.26
CA ASP A 86 6.94 -13.34 3.59
C ASP A 86 5.50 -13.78 3.90
N LYS A 87 4.98 -13.45 5.09
CA LYS A 87 3.60 -13.74 5.45
C LYS A 87 2.63 -12.84 4.67
N ILE A 88 2.87 -11.54 4.65
CA ILE A 88 2.07 -10.57 3.89
C ILE A 88 2.02 -10.96 2.41
N SER A 89 3.18 -11.25 1.79
CA SER A 89 3.24 -11.64 0.38
C SER A 89 2.47 -12.92 0.07
N ARG A 90 2.44 -13.90 0.99
CA ARG A 90 1.68 -15.15 0.81
C ARG A 90 0.16 -14.98 0.93
N MET A 91 -0.31 -13.92 1.57
CA MET A 91 -1.74 -13.61 1.66
C MET A 91 -2.28 -13.02 0.36
N ILE A 92 -1.42 -12.46 -0.48
CA ILE A 92 -1.78 -11.84 -1.76
C ILE A 92 -1.81 -12.93 -2.83
N MET A 93 -3.00 -13.22 -3.35
CA MET A 93 -3.22 -14.20 -4.42
C MET A 93 -2.85 -13.61 -5.77
N GLU A 94 -3.25 -12.36 -6.00
CA GLU A 94 -2.99 -11.61 -7.23
C GLU A 94 -2.74 -10.15 -6.86
N HIS A 95 -1.96 -9.47 -7.70
CA HIS A 95 -1.55 -8.08 -7.48
C HIS A 95 -1.52 -7.32 -8.80
N LYS A 96 -1.95 -6.06 -8.77
CA LYS A 96 -1.73 -5.12 -9.86
C LYS A 96 -1.55 -3.70 -9.33
N ASP A 97 -0.74 -2.92 -10.02
CA ASP A 97 -0.58 -1.50 -9.78
C ASP A 97 -1.15 -0.71 -10.97
N SER A 98 -1.76 0.44 -10.68
CA SER A 98 -2.32 1.33 -11.69
C SER A 98 -1.98 2.77 -11.37
N ILE A 99 -1.51 3.51 -12.38
CA ILE A 99 -1.20 4.94 -12.27
C ILE A 99 -2.30 5.72 -13.00
N TYR A 100 -3.06 6.50 -12.24
CA TYR A 100 -4.14 7.33 -12.74
C TYR A 100 -3.73 8.80 -12.82
N GLN A 101 -4.10 9.41 -13.94
CA GLN A 101 -4.06 10.86 -14.17
C GLN A 101 -5.49 11.37 -14.36
N ILE A 102 -5.79 12.53 -13.79
CA ILE A 102 -7.06 13.22 -14.03
C ILE A 102 -7.08 13.66 -15.51
N LYS A 103 -8.18 13.39 -16.22
CA LYS A 103 -8.46 13.85 -17.58
C LYS A 103 -9.73 14.69 -17.58
N HIS A 104 -9.79 15.72 -18.42
CA HIS A 104 -10.95 16.58 -18.67
C HIS A 104 -11.30 16.55 -20.15
#